data_AF-A0A9P6BK09-F1
#
_entry.id   AF-A0A9P6BK09-F1
#
_cell.length_a   1.000
_cell.length_b   1.000
_cell.length_c   1.000
_cell.angle_alpha   90.00
_cell.angle_beta   90.00
_cell.angle_gamma   90.00
#
_symmetry.space_group_name_H-M   'P 1'
#
loop_
_entity.id
_entity.type
_entity.pdbx_description
1 polymer ?
#
loop_
_entity_poly.entity_id
_entity_poly.type
_entity_poly.pdbx_seq_one_letter_code
_entity_poly.pdbx_strand_id
1 'polypeptide(L)'
;MGGMQERITTTKKGSITSVQAVYVPADDLTDPAPATTFAHLDATTVLSRGISELGIYPAVDPLDSKSRMLDPRIRARKIQKFLSQPFTVAQVFTGSEGRLVKLEDTIRSFKEVLEGKHDHLPEAAFYMVGDIEDATAKAAKIAAEISGN
;
A
#
# COMPACT_ATOMS: atom_id res chain seq x y z
N MET A 1 -9.30 -9.04 -26.02
CA MET A 1 -8.23 -8.89 -25.01
C MET A 1 -7.66 -10.23 -24.50
N GLY A 2 -8.42 -11.34 -24.47
CA GLY A 2 -7.94 -12.63 -23.91
C GLY A 2 -6.63 -13.19 -24.49
N GLY A 3 -6.45 -13.20 -25.82
CA GLY A 3 -5.25 -13.78 -26.43
C GLY A 3 -3.92 -13.08 -26.11
N MET A 4 -3.95 -11.82 -25.64
CA MET A 4 -2.75 -11.15 -25.13
C MET A 4 -2.48 -11.53 -23.67
N GLN A 5 -3.52 -11.60 -22.84
CA GLN A 5 -3.40 -11.89 -21.41
C GLN A 5 -2.92 -13.34 -21.17
N GLU A 6 -3.38 -14.29 -21.97
CA GLU A 6 -2.97 -15.70 -21.85
C GLU A 6 -1.47 -15.94 -22.14
N ARG A 7 -0.81 -15.02 -22.86
CA ARG A 7 0.64 -15.07 -23.10
C ARG A 7 1.44 -14.60 -21.90
N ILE A 8 0.82 -13.86 -20.98
CA ILE A 8 1.43 -13.37 -19.76
C ILE A 8 1.16 -14.41 -18.68
N THR A 9 2.03 -15.41 -18.61
CA THR A 9 1.88 -16.50 -17.65
C THR A 9 3.23 -17.06 -17.22
N THR A 10 3.20 -17.90 -16.18
CA THR A 10 4.39 -18.61 -15.70
C THR A 10 4.55 -19.93 -16.45
N THR A 11 5.75 -20.21 -16.93
CA THR A 11 6.11 -21.44 -17.62
C THR A 11 7.22 -22.17 -16.86
N LYS A 12 7.52 -23.41 -17.27
CA LYS A 12 8.64 -24.19 -16.70
C LYS A 12 10.02 -23.55 -16.92
N LYS A 13 10.15 -22.60 -17.85
CA LYS A 13 11.41 -21.92 -18.16
C LYS A 13 11.58 -20.59 -17.42
N GLY A 14 10.50 -20.04 -16.87
CA GLY A 14 10.50 -18.72 -16.22
C GLY A 14 9.09 -18.14 -16.09
N SER A 15 8.99 -17.01 -15.41
CA SER A 15 7.74 -16.27 -15.18
C SER A 15 7.77 -14.90 -15.86
N ILE A 16 6.59 -14.45 -16.30
CA ILE A 16 6.35 -13.07 -16.71
C ILE A 16 5.30 -12.50 -15.76
N THR A 17 5.69 -11.51 -14.96
CA THR A 17 4.76 -10.73 -14.13
C THR A 17 4.49 -9.41 -14.83
N SER A 18 3.27 -9.19 -15.35
CA SER A 18 2.91 -7.91 -15.97
C SER A 18 2.25 -6.98 -14.97
N VAL A 19 2.72 -5.72 -14.92
CA VAL A 19 2.02 -4.62 -14.26
C VAL A 19 1.30 -3.81 -15.34
N GLN A 20 -0.04 -3.79 -15.29
CA GLN A 20 -0.87 -3.15 -16.31
C GLN A 20 -1.59 -1.95 -15.72
N ALA A 21 -1.31 -0.76 -16.25
CA ALA A 21 -2.03 0.45 -15.89
C ALA A 21 -3.35 0.50 -16.68
N VAL A 22 -4.47 0.44 -15.96
CA VAL A 22 -5.82 0.53 -16.55
C VAL A 22 -6.41 1.87 -16.15
N TYR A 23 -6.73 2.70 -17.13
CA TYR A 23 -7.43 3.96 -16.90
C TYR A 23 -8.93 3.69 -16.72
N VAL A 24 -9.50 4.18 -15.62
CA VAL A 24 -10.94 4.07 -15.33
C VAL A 24 -11.59 5.41 -15.65
N PRO A 25 -12.45 5.50 -16.70
CA PRO A 25 -13.16 6.73 -17.01
C PRO A 25 -14.12 7.11 -15.89
N ALA A 26 -14.11 8.38 -15.49
CA ALA A 26 -15.04 8.94 -14.50
C ALA A 26 -15.08 8.21 -13.14
N ASP A 27 -14.00 7.52 -12.76
CA ASP A 27 -13.93 6.69 -11.55
C ASP A 27 -15.00 5.57 -11.48
N ASP A 28 -15.59 5.18 -12.62
CA ASP A 28 -16.63 4.13 -12.72
C ASP A 28 -16.04 2.75 -13.05
N LEU A 29 -15.96 1.90 -12.02
CA LEU A 29 -15.47 0.52 -12.14
C LEU A 29 -16.44 -0.43 -12.86
N THR A 30 -17.67 0.02 -13.14
CA THR A 30 -18.70 -0.78 -13.83
C THR A 30 -18.63 -0.65 -15.35
N ASP A 31 -17.75 0.23 -15.87
CA ASP A 31 -17.52 0.35 -17.31
C ASP A 31 -17.04 -1.00 -17.90
N PRO A 32 -17.51 -1.38 -19.12
CA PRO A 32 -17.16 -2.66 -19.72
C PRO A 32 -15.66 -2.88 -19.95
N ALA A 33 -14.88 -1.82 -20.18
CA ALA A 33 -13.46 -1.94 -20.48
C ALA A 33 -12.62 -2.30 -19.24
N PRO A 34 -12.77 -1.65 -18.08
CA PRO A 34 -12.20 -2.11 -16.82
C PRO A 34 -12.73 -3.48 -16.40
N ALA A 35 -14.05 -3.71 -16.49
CA ALA A 35 -14.68 -4.95 -16.03
C ALA A 35 -14.14 -6.20 -16.74
N THR A 36 -13.94 -6.13 -18.06
CA THR A 36 -13.34 -7.24 -18.83
C THR A 36 -11.85 -7.43 -18.53
N THR A 37 -11.13 -6.37 -18.16
CA THR A 37 -9.72 -6.46 -17.77
C THR A 37 -9.58 -7.10 -16.40
N PHE A 38 -10.44 -6.74 -15.43
CA PHE A 38 -10.43 -7.30 -14.08
C PHE A 38 -10.67 -8.82 -14.05
N ALA A 39 -11.43 -9.36 -15.00
CA ALA A 39 -11.67 -10.80 -15.10
C ALA A 39 -10.39 -11.63 -15.40
N HIS A 40 -9.36 -11.00 -15.95
CA HIS A 40 -8.10 -11.65 -16.30
C HIS A 40 -6.95 -11.36 -15.32
N LEU A 41 -7.16 -10.48 -14.35
CA LEU A 41 -6.11 -10.07 -13.41
C LEU A 41 -6.16 -10.93 -12.14
N ASP A 42 -5.03 -11.51 -11.76
CA ASP A 42 -4.88 -12.28 -10.51
C ASP A 42 -4.85 -11.41 -9.25
N ALA A 43 -4.43 -10.15 -9.42
CA ALA A 43 -4.47 -9.11 -8.39
C ALA A 43 -4.81 -7.76 -9.02
N THR A 44 -5.57 -6.96 -8.29
CA THR A 44 -5.97 -5.61 -8.67
C THR A 44 -5.54 -4.66 -7.56
N THR A 45 -4.76 -3.66 -7.92
CA THR A 45 -4.38 -2.56 -7.02
C THR A 45 -5.17 -1.33 -7.46
N VAL A 46 -6.25 -1.03 -6.76
CA VAL A 46 -7.14 0.10 -7.08
C VAL A 46 -6.54 1.35 -6.46
N LEU A 47 -6.38 2.40 -7.26
CA LEU A 47 -5.92 3.71 -6.79
C LEU A 47 -7.13 4.64 -6.65
N SER A 48 -7.33 5.20 -5.45
CA SER A 48 -8.49 6.04 -5.13
C SER A 48 -8.08 7.50 -4.91
N ARG A 49 -8.86 8.41 -5.50
CA ARG A 49 -8.68 9.85 -5.29
C ARG A 49 -8.87 10.25 -3.83
N GLY A 50 -9.88 9.69 -3.16
CA GLY A 50 -10.16 10.01 -1.76
C GLY A 50 -8.99 9.68 -0.82
N ILE A 51 -8.21 8.64 -1.12
CA ILE A 51 -7.02 8.26 -0.33
C ILE A 51 -5.87 9.23 -0.60
N SER A 52 -5.70 9.67 -1.85
CA SER A 52 -4.68 10.66 -2.20
C SER A 52 -4.91 12.02 -1.53
N GLU A 53 -6.17 12.42 -1.35
CA GLU A 53 -6.55 13.67 -0.66
C GLU A 53 -6.23 13.63 0.84
N LEU A 54 -6.17 12.44 1.43
CA LEU A 54 -5.69 12.24 2.80
C LEU A 54 -4.16 12.29 2.91
N GLY A 55 -3.44 12.54 1.80
CA GLY A 55 -1.98 12.56 1.73
C GLY A 55 -1.35 11.17 1.74
N ILE A 56 -2.11 10.09 1.63
CA ILE A 56 -1.60 8.73 1.70
C ILE A 56 -1.06 8.32 0.33
N TYR A 57 0.25 8.06 0.26
CA TYR A 57 0.94 7.61 -0.95
C TYR A 57 1.70 6.30 -0.70
N PRO A 58 1.53 5.28 -1.57
CA PRO A 58 0.65 5.24 -2.75
C PRO A 58 -0.84 5.23 -2.36
N ALA A 59 -1.70 5.84 -3.18
CA ALA A 59 -3.14 6.01 -2.90
C ALA A 59 -3.95 4.72 -3.14
N VAL A 60 -3.44 3.58 -2.66
CA VAL A 60 -4.03 2.25 -2.84
C VAL A 60 -5.22 2.10 -1.90
N ASP A 61 -6.37 1.69 -2.45
CA ASP A 61 -7.53 1.31 -1.67
C ASP A 61 -7.40 -0.14 -1.17
N PRO A 62 -7.20 -0.38 0.13
CA PRO A 62 -6.99 -1.73 0.64
C PRO A 62 -8.26 -2.59 0.65
N LEU A 63 -9.44 -2.01 0.51
CA LEU A 63 -10.72 -2.73 0.51
C LEU A 63 -11.17 -3.10 -0.91
N ASP A 64 -10.99 -2.17 -1.85
CA ASP A 64 -11.32 -2.41 -3.26
C ASP A 64 -10.20 -3.13 -4.02
N SER A 65 -8.96 -3.05 -3.55
CA SER A 65 -7.86 -3.86 -4.09
C SER A 65 -8.05 -5.33 -3.70
N LYS A 66 -8.12 -6.20 -4.71
CA LYS A 66 -8.29 -7.64 -4.52
C LYS A 66 -7.02 -8.37 -4.87
N SER A 67 -6.62 -9.31 -4.03
CA SER A 67 -5.67 -10.35 -4.37
C SER A 67 -6.32 -11.69 -4.05
N ARG A 68 -6.12 -12.67 -4.92
CA ARG A 68 -6.63 -14.04 -4.71
C ARG A 68 -6.10 -14.70 -3.43
N MET A 69 -5.09 -14.10 -2.79
CA MET A 69 -4.39 -14.61 -1.60
C MET A 69 -4.72 -13.88 -0.28
N LEU A 70 -5.66 -12.92 -0.27
CA LEU A 70 -5.89 -12.03 0.89
C LEU A 70 -7.25 -12.28 1.58
N ASP A 71 -7.27 -12.40 2.92
CA ASP A 71 -8.48 -12.41 3.78
C ASP A 71 -8.50 -11.13 4.65
N PRO A 72 -9.52 -10.26 4.52
CA PRO A 72 -9.54 -8.97 5.23
C PRO A 72 -10.34 -9.04 6.53
N ARG A 73 -9.65 -8.85 7.67
CA ARG A 73 -10.23 -8.33 8.91
C ARG A 73 -9.21 -7.44 9.64
N ILE A 74 -9.70 -6.40 10.34
CA ILE A 74 -9.10 -5.71 11.53
C ILE A 74 -8.56 -4.25 11.34
N ARG A 75 -8.75 -3.44 12.41
CA ARG A 75 -8.16 -2.13 12.83
C ARG A 75 -7.73 -1.13 11.73
N ALA A 76 -8.69 -0.34 11.23
CA ALA A 76 -8.53 0.48 10.03
C ALA A 76 -7.52 1.64 10.09
N ARG A 77 -7.55 2.55 11.07
CA ARG A 77 -6.89 3.87 10.93
C ARG A 77 -5.36 3.87 10.99
N LYS A 78 -4.77 3.16 11.96
CA LYS A 78 -3.29 3.06 12.06
C LYS A 78 -2.72 2.27 10.89
N ILE A 79 -3.38 1.20 10.49
CA ILE A 79 -3.02 0.39 9.34
C ILE A 79 -3.10 1.20 8.04
N GLN A 80 -4.17 1.99 7.87
CA GLN A 80 -4.35 2.84 6.69
C GLN A 80 -3.20 3.84 6.53
N LYS A 81 -2.70 4.43 7.61
CA LYS A 81 -1.51 5.29 7.58
C LYS A 81 -0.23 4.50 7.38
N PHE A 82 -0.09 3.33 8.00
CA PHE A 82 1.08 2.46 7.90
C PHE A 82 1.31 1.90 6.49
N LEU A 83 0.27 1.88 5.65
CA LEU A 83 0.40 1.58 4.22
C LEU A 83 1.13 2.67 3.42
N SER A 84 1.30 3.87 3.98
CA SER A 84 2.04 4.95 3.33
C SER A 84 3.54 4.78 3.48
N GLN A 85 4.25 4.83 2.35
CA GLN A 85 5.69 4.55 2.29
C GLN A 85 6.40 5.63 1.46
N PRO A 86 7.56 6.13 1.90
CA PRO A 86 8.37 7.02 1.08
C PRO A 86 9.01 6.25 -0.08
N PHE A 87 8.72 6.65 -1.32
CA PHE A 87 9.33 6.06 -2.49
C PHE A 87 10.63 6.77 -2.87
N THR A 88 11.65 6.00 -3.26
CA THR A 88 12.92 6.53 -3.77
C THR A 88 12.72 7.47 -4.96
N VAL A 89 11.77 7.14 -5.85
CA VAL A 89 11.42 8.00 -6.99
C VAL A 89 10.66 9.27 -6.59
N ALA A 90 10.01 9.28 -5.43
CA ALA A 90 9.27 10.43 -4.92
C ALA A 90 10.12 11.33 -4.00
N GLN A 91 11.38 10.97 -3.73
CA GLN A 91 12.29 11.74 -2.87
C GLN A 91 12.47 13.19 -3.35
N VAL A 92 12.51 13.40 -4.67
CA VAL A 92 12.61 14.74 -5.27
C VAL A 92 11.41 15.65 -4.99
N PHE A 93 10.23 15.08 -4.72
CA PHE A 93 9.01 15.84 -4.43
C PHE A 93 8.69 15.92 -2.94
N THR A 94 8.97 14.84 -2.20
CA THR A 94 8.61 14.70 -0.78
C THR A 94 9.74 15.14 0.16
N GLY A 95 10.97 15.27 -0.34
CA GLY A 95 12.18 15.50 0.47
C GLY A 95 12.55 14.35 1.41
N SER A 96 11.74 13.28 1.44
CA SER A 96 11.92 12.12 2.31
C SER A 96 12.69 11.03 1.59
N GLU A 97 13.69 10.44 2.25
CA GLU A 97 14.50 9.38 1.66
C GLU A 97 13.65 8.12 1.44
N GLY A 98 13.75 7.54 0.23
CA GLY A 98 12.97 6.36 -0.11
C GLY A 98 13.41 5.13 0.66
N ARG A 99 12.45 4.34 1.15
CA ARG A 99 12.73 3.11 1.89
C ARG A 99 12.21 1.90 1.13
N LEU A 100 12.97 0.81 1.13
CA LEU A 100 12.52 -0.48 0.61
C LEU A 100 12.34 -1.45 1.77
N VAL A 101 11.10 -1.87 2.00
CA VAL A 101 10.73 -2.76 3.11
C VAL A 101 10.66 -4.19 2.60
N LYS A 102 11.27 -5.13 3.31
CA LYS A 102 11.18 -6.55 2.96
C LYS A 102 9.82 -7.12 3.35
N LEU A 103 9.39 -8.18 2.64
CA LEU A 103 8.11 -8.82 2.90
C LEU A 103 8.01 -9.40 4.33
N GLU A 104 9.08 -10.04 4.78
CA GLU A 104 9.20 -10.61 6.14
C GLU A 104 9.03 -9.55 7.23
N ASP A 105 9.65 -8.38 7.07
CA ASP A 105 9.52 -7.24 7.98
C ASP A 105 8.12 -6.60 7.89
N THR A 106 7.51 -6.59 6.70
CA THR A 106 6.13 -6.11 6.50
C THR A 106 5.15 -7.00 7.27
N ILE A 107 5.22 -8.31 7.10
CA ILE A 107 4.34 -9.27 7.79
C ILE A 107 4.50 -9.16 9.31
N ARG A 108 5.74 -9.06 9.80
CA ARG A 108 6.04 -8.84 11.23
C ARG A 108 5.37 -7.55 11.72
N SER A 109 5.62 -6.44 11.05
CA SER A 109 5.12 -5.11 11.45
C SER A 109 3.60 -5.06 11.51
N PHE A 110 2.92 -5.55 10.48
CA PHE A 110 1.45 -5.62 10.46
C PHE A 110 0.91 -6.52 11.56
N LYS A 111 1.54 -7.67 11.81
CA LYS A 111 1.14 -8.58 12.89
C LYS A 111 1.25 -7.89 14.27
N GLU A 112 2.33 -7.16 14.53
CA GLU A 112 2.51 -6.47 15.80
C GLU A 112 1.50 -5.32 16.00
N VAL A 113 1.17 -4.59 14.94
CA VAL A 113 0.12 -3.56 14.96
C VAL A 113 -1.26 -4.18 15.21
N LEU A 114 -1.55 -5.33 14.59
CA LEU A 114 -2.80 -6.07 14.79
C LEU A 114 -2.93 -6.64 16.20
N GLU A 115 -1.82 -7.14 16.77
CA GLU A 115 -1.72 -7.63 18.14
C GLU A 115 -1.80 -6.49 19.18
N GLY A 116 -1.75 -5.23 18.76
CA GLY A 116 -1.89 -4.05 19.63
C GLY A 116 -0.63 -3.66 20.40
N LYS A 117 0.53 -4.22 20.06
CA LYS A 117 1.81 -3.93 20.74
C LYS A 117 2.19 -2.45 20.67
N HIS A 118 1.77 -1.79 19.60
CA HIS A 118 2.09 -0.38 19.29
C HIS A 118 0.89 0.56 19.47
N ASP A 119 -0.10 0.16 20.29
CA ASP A 119 -1.31 0.97 20.51
C ASP A 119 -1.02 2.30 21.23
N HIS A 120 0.06 2.34 22.01
CA HIS A 120 0.54 3.54 22.71
C HIS A 120 1.14 4.61 21.77
N LEU A 121 1.50 4.26 20.53
CA LEU A 121 2.09 5.19 19.58
C LEU A 121 1.01 6.09 18.94
N PRO A 122 1.31 7.39 18.73
CA PRO A 122 0.40 8.31 18.07
C PRO A 122 0.22 7.94 16.59
N GLU A 123 -0.98 8.21 16.04
CA GLU A 123 -1.28 7.85 14.64
C GLU A 123 -0.33 8.50 13.62
N ALA A 124 0.18 9.71 13.90
CA ALA A 124 1.12 10.42 13.03
C ALA A 124 2.46 9.71 12.87
N ALA A 125 2.83 8.85 13.83
CA ALA A 125 4.06 8.07 13.76
C ALA A 125 4.03 6.97 12.69
N PHE A 126 2.83 6.51 12.30
CA PHE A 126 2.65 5.48 11.28
C PHE A 126 2.59 6.06 9.85
N TYR A 127 2.74 7.36 9.66
CA TYR A 127 2.64 8.00 8.36
C TYR A 127 4.01 8.15 7.70
N MET A 128 4.15 7.76 6.43
CA MET A 128 5.39 7.79 5.63
C MET A 128 6.57 7.15 6.36
N VAL A 129 6.41 5.89 6.76
CA VAL A 129 7.44 5.07 7.42
C VAL A 129 7.59 3.74 6.69
N GLY A 130 8.72 3.07 6.86
CA GLY A 130 8.93 1.75 6.25
C GLY A 130 8.43 0.61 7.13
N ASP A 131 9.11 0.40 8.24
CA ASP A 131 8.84 -0.69 9.19
C ASP A 131 8.36 -0.14 10.54
N ILE A 132 8.11 -1.04 11.48
CA ILE A 132 7.63 -0.67 12.81
C ILE A 132 8.70 0.04 13.64
N GLU A 133 9.97 -0.27 13.40
CA GLU A 133 11.11 0.38 14.02
C GLU A 133 11.16 1.87 13.64
N ASP A 134 10.90 2.21 12.38
CA ASP A 134 10.76 3.61 11.94
C ASP A 134 9.60 4.32 12.61
N ALA A 135 8.45 3.65 12.75
CA ALA A 135 7.29 4.22 13.42
C ALA A 135 7.61 4.55 14.88
N THR A 136 8.30 3.66 15.59
CA THR A 136 8.72 3.92 16.99
C THR A 136 9.75 5.05 17.08
N ALA A 137 10.74 5.10 16.19
CA ALA A 137 11.71 6.18 16.13
C ALA A 137 11.06 7.54 15.84
N LYS A 138 10.08 7.57 14.92
CA LYS A 138 9.31 8.78 14.61
C LYS A 138 8.44 9.21 15.77
N ALA A 139 7.79 8.28 16.47
CA ALA A 139 7.04 8.58 17.69
C ALA A 139 7.92 9.20 18.78
N ALA A 140 9.15 8.69 18.96
CA ALA A 140 10.11 9.25 19.91
C ALA A 140 10.51 10.70 19.54
N LYS A 141 10.71 10.99 18.25
CA LYS A 141 10.97 12.36 17.78
C LYS A 141 9.80 13.30 18.04
N ILE A 142 8.57 12.86 17.73
CA ILE A 142 7.36 13.65 17.99
C ILE A 142 7.21 13.93 19.50
N ALA A 143 7.45 12.92 20.35
CA ALA A 143 7.41 13.10 21.79
C ALA A 143 8.48 14.09 22.28
N ALA A 144 9.69 14.03 21.72
CA ALA A 144 10.77 14.96 22.04
C ALA A 144 10.45 16.41 21.64
N GLU A 145 9.87 16.62 20.45
CA GLU A 145 9.44 17.94 19.97
C GLU A 145 8.32 18.53 20.84
N ILE A 146 7.38 17.70 21.32
CA ILE A 146 6.31 18.14 22.23
C ILE A 146 6.86 18.51 23.62
N SER A 147 7.90 17.83 24.10
CA SER A 147 8.52 18.11 25.40
C SER A 147 9.50 19.30 25.40
N GLY A 148 9.92 19.75 24.22
CA GLY A 148 10.85 20.87 24.04
C GLY A 148 10.20 22.24 23.83
N ASN A 149 8.86 22.29 23.78
CA ASN A 149 8.03 23.50 23.70
C ASN A 149 7.32 23.76 25.04
#